data_AF-A0A061FUZ9-F1
#
_entry.id   AF-A0A061FUZ9-F1
#
_cell.length_a   1.000
_cell.length_b   1.000
_cell.length_c   1.000
_cell.angle_alpha   90.00
_cell.angle_beta   90.00
_cell.angle_gamma   90.00
#
_symmetry.space_group_name_H-M   'P 1'
#
loop_
_entity.id
_entity.type
_entity.pdbx_description
1 polymer ?
#
loop_
_entity_poly.entity_id
_entity_poly.type
_entity_poly.pdbx_seq_one_letter_code
_entity_poly.pdbx_strand_id
1 'polypeptide(L)'
;MHSQLILSIPSISMFIFFFISLFFLPISYCQDDENFVHCFSPFDCGDIKNLTYPFWTDGRPPLCQHEGFRLTKCKDQQPVINVSGNEFRLIYLNQSTYTMSIARNDLWENICPANLINVNVESRVLRYHPRNRHLTFFYNCTPSLPNLFQCTGEGEFYSLYADDLFERDRYEDLRDSCGTAIQVQVNQSAFAELQNQTPQRLEAWKLGFDVVYNLAEILCSACNNSRRGKCEILSSQYPICNNPAFY
;
A
#
# COMPACT_ATOMS: atom_id res chain seq x y z
N MET A 1 27.14 -18.53 -50.07
CA MET A 1 26.23 -19.63 -49.67
C MET A 1 25.06 -19.01 -48.92
N HIS A 2 23.97 -18.68 -49.62
CA HIS A 2 22.73 -18.21 -48.98
C HIS A 2 21.91 -19.44 -48.60
N SER A 3 21.94 -19.81 -47.32
CA SER A 3 21.06 -20.84 -46.77
C SER A 3 19.65 -20.26 -46.69
N GLN A 4 18.81 -20.56 -47.68
CA GLN A 4 17.39 -20.25 -47.65
C GLN A 4 16.73 -21.27 -46.71
N LEU A 5 16.22 -20.81 -45.56
CA LEU A 5 15.41 -21.63 -44.67
C LEU A 5 14.08 -21.94 -45.38
N ILE A 6 13.96 -23.13 -45.96
CA ILE A 6 12.71 -23.63 -46.51
C ILE A 6 11.90 -24.15 -45.32
N LEU A 7 11.03 -23.31 -44.77
CA LEU A 7 10.05 -23.74 -43.80
C LEU A 7 9.02 -24.62 -44.50
N SER A 8 8.93 -25.88 -44.08
CA SER A 8 7.95 -26.82 -44.61
C SER A 8 6.53 -26.33 -44.31
N ILE A 9 5.59 -26.54 -45.23
CA ILE A 9 4.16 -26.21 -45.10
C ILE A 9 3.56 -26.60 -43.73
N PRO A 10 3.85 -27.78 -43.14
CA PRO A 10 3.34 -28.11 -41.79
C PRO A 10 3.94 -27.23 -40.68
N SER A 11 5.20 -26.79 -40.82
CA SER A 11 5.84 -25.89 -39.85
C SER A 11 5.19 -24.51 -39.88
N ILE A 12 4.89 -23.99 -41.08
CA ILE A 12 4.20 -22.70 -41.24
C ILE A 12 2.79 -22.77 -40.63
N SER A 13 2.07 -23.87 -40.84
CA SER A 13 0.74 -24.11 -40.25
C SER A 13 0.79 -24.08 -38.72
N MET A 14 1.75 -24.78 -38.10
CA MET A 14 1.92 -24.79 -36.64
C MET A 14 2.26 -23.40 -36.08
N PHE A 15 3.12 -22.63 -36.76
CA PHE A 15 3.41 -21.26 -36.37
C PHE A 15 2.17 -20.37 -36.48
N ILE A 16 1.40 -20.49 -37.56
CA ILE A 16 0.14 -19.74 -37.74
C ILE A 16 -0.85 -20.09 -36.64
N PHE A 17 -1.04 -21.37 -36.31
CA PHE A 17 -1.89 -21.79 -35.19
C PHE A 17 -1.42 -21.27 -33.83
N PHE A 18 -0.11 -21.18 -33.60
CA PHE A 18 0.47 -20.61 -32.38
C PHE A 18 0.30 -19.09 -32.30
N PHE A 19 0.46 -18.38 -33.42
CA PHE A 19 0.16 -16.93 -33.50
C PHE A 19 -1.33 -16.66 -33.35
N ILE A 20 -2.18 -17.44 -34.03
CA ILE A 20 -3.63 -17.42 -33.88
C ILE A 20 -3.98 -17.69 -32.41
N SER A 21 -3.47 -18.74 -31.77
CA SER A 21 -3.76 -18.99 -30.36
C SER A 21 -3.26 -17.88 -29.43
N LEU A 22 -2.15 -17.20 -29.74
CA LEU A 22 -1.70 -16.00 -29.03
C LEU A 22 -2.65 -14.79 -29.23
N PHE A 23 -3.25 -14.64 -30.42
CA PHE A 23 -4.26 -13.61 -30.72
C PHE A 23 -5.67 -13.98 -30.21
N PHE A 24 -5.97 -15.27 -30.03
CA PHE A 24 -7.22 -15.83 -29.52
C PHE A 24 -7.13 -16.28 -28.06
N LEU A 25 -6.02 -16.02 -27.36
CA LEU A 25 -6.02 -15.99 -25.90
C LEU A 25 -7.11 -14.98 -25.53
N PRO A 26 -8.09 -15.34 -24.67
CA PRO A 26 -9.13 -14.41 -24.29
C PRO A 26 -8.45 -13.20 -23.63
N ILE A 27 -8.41 -12.10 -24.38
CA ILE A 27 -8.07 -10.79 -23.86
C ILE A 27 -9.00 -10.59 -22.67
N SER A 28 -8.43 -10.23 -21.52
CA SER A 28 -9.11 -10.21 -20.24
C SER A 28 -10.38 -9.35 -20.27
N TYR A 29 -11.54 -9.97 -20.41
CA TYR A 29 -12.83 -9.29 -20.41
C TYR A 29 -13.37 -9.12 -18.97
N CYS A 30 -12.70 -8.29 -18.17
CA CYS A 30 -13.39 -7.61 -17.07
C CYS A 30 -14.07 -6.31 -17.54
N GLN A 31 -13.77 -5.86 -18.77
CA GLN A 31 -14.15 -4.55 -19.34
C GLN A 31 -15.49 -4.50 -20.09
N ASP A 32 -16.24 -5.60 -20.26
CA ASP A 32 -17.45 -5.60 -21.10
C ASP A 32 -18.72 -5.02 -20.45
N ASP A 33 -18.55 -4.25 -19.38
CA ASP A 33 -19.60 -3.38 -18.87
C ASP A 33 -19.08 -1.96 -19.06
N GLU A 34 -19.64 -1.23 -20.02
CA GLU A 34 -19.30 0.17 -20.29
C GLU A 34 -19.22 0.99 -18.99
N ASN A 35 -20.05 0.65 -17.99
CA ASN A 35 -20.08 1.32 -16.70
C ASN A 35 -18.82 1.09 -15.83
N PHE A 36 -18.18 -0.08 -15.90
CA PHE A 36 -16.98 -0.37 -15.11
C PHE A 36 -15.71 0.24 -15.71
N VAL A 37 -15.66 0.38 -17.03
CA VAL A 37 -14.54 1.06 -17.72
C VAL A 37 -14.38 2.49 -17.19
N HIS A 38 -15.48 3.17 -16.84
CA HIS A 38 -15.46 4.50 -16.23
C HIS A 38 -14.80 4.55 -14.85
N CYS A 39 -14.66 3.43 -14.13
CA CYS A 39 -13.89 3.39 -12.89
C CYS A 39 -12.39 3.68 -13.12
N PHE A 40 -11.87 3.42 -14.31
CA PHE A 40 -10.49 3.72 -14.69
C PHE A 40 -10.30 5.15 -15.22
N SER A 41 -11.38 5.95 -15.33
CA SER A 41 -11.23 7.36 -15.70
C SER A 41 -10.37 8.07 -14.66
N PRO A 42 -9.27 8.74 -15.06
CA PRO A 42 -8.31 9.30 -14.14
C PRO A 42 -8.88 10.49 -13.37
N PHE A 43 -8.39 10.71 -12.16
CA PHE A 43 -8.68 11.89 -11.36
C PHE A 43 -7.48 12.27 -10.48
N ASP A 44 -7.52 13.47 -9.90
CA ASP A 44 -6.47 13.97 -9.02
C ASP A 44 -6.98 14.14 -7.59
N CYS A 45 -6.10 13.99 -6.60
CA CYS A 45 -6.40 14.25 -5.21
C CYS A 45 -5.11 14.73 -4.50
N GLY A 46 -5.07 16.00 -4.11
CA GLY A 46 -3.84 16.63 -3.63
C GLY A 46 -2.73 16.59 -4.69
N ASP A 47 -1.53 16.23 -4.27
CA ASP A 47 -0.35 16.09 -5.13
C ASP A 47 -0.31 14.74 -5.88
N ILE A 48 -1.20 13.80 -5.54
CA ILE A 48 -1.30 12.52 -6.25
C ILE A 48 -2.18 12.69 -7.48
N LYS A 49 -1.57 12.52 -8.66
CA LYS A 49 -2.19 12.78 -9.96
C LYS A 49 -2.50 11.50 -10.72
N ASN A 50 -3.46 11.57 -11.63
CA ASN A 50 -3.84 10.47 -12.53
C ASN A 50 -4.20 9.17 -11.77
N LEU A 51 -4.89 9.30 -10.63
CA LEU A 51 -5.42 8.18 -9.87
C LEU A 51 -6.49 7.45 -10.67
N THR A 52 -6.43 6.14 -10.67
CA THR A 52 -7.44 5.28 -11.30
C THR A 52 -7.98 4.27 -10.28
N TYR A 53 -8.96 3.46 -10.67
CA TYR A 53 -9.40 2.33 -9.85
C TYR A 53 -8.20 1.50 -9.36
N PRO A 54 -8.11 1.15 -8.07
CA PRO A 54 -9.19 1.13 -7.08
C PRO A 54 -9.36 2.41 -6.25
N PHE A 55 -8.58 3.46 -6.49
CA PHE A 55 -8.68 4.68 -5.72
C PHE A 55 -9.97 5.43 -6.05
N TRP A 56 -10.61 6.01 -5.03
CA TRP A 56 -11.86 6.72 -5.21
C TRP A 56 -12.07 7.82 -4.17
N THR A 57 -12.93 8.77 -4.49
CA THR A 57 -13.37 9.86 -3.61
C THR A 57 -14.90 9.90 -3.57
N ASP A 58 -15.46 10.68 -2.64
CA ASP A 58 -16.91 10.86 -2.55
C ASP A 58 -17.49 11.35 -3.88
N GLY A 59 -18.57 10.72 -4.32
CA GLY A 59 -19.21 10.97 -5.62
C GLY A 59 -18.85 9.96 -6.72
N ARG A 60 -17.84 9.09 -6.52
CA ARG A 60 -17.63 7.93 -7.41
C ARG A 60 -18.78 6.91 -7.23
N PRO A 61 -19.28 6.29 -8.31
CA PRO A 61 -20.32 5.27 -8.22
C PRO A 61 -19.92 4.11 -7.28
N PRO A 62 -20.85 3.48 -6.54
CA PRO A 62 -20.53 2.38 -5.62
C PRO A 62 -19.75 1.22 -6.26
N LEU A 63 -20.03 0.92 -7.53
CA LEU A 63 -19.30 -0.09 -8.31
C LEU A 63 -17.78 0.17 -8.40
N CYS A 64 -17.37 1.44 -8.36
CA CYS A 64 -15.96 1.85 -8.43
C CYS A 64 -15.30 1.97 -7.05
N GLN A 65 -16.03 1.70 -5.97
CA GLN A 65 -15.55 1.85 -4.61
C GLN A 65 -15.01 0.52 -4.09
N HIS A 66 -13.77 0.52 -3.66
CA HIS A 66 -13.18 -0.61 -2.94
C HIS A 66 -12.70 -0.16 -1.55
N GLU A 67 -13.02 -0.93 -0.52
CA GLU A 67 -12.55 -0.67 0.85
C GLU A 67 -11.02 -0.68 0.89
N GLY A 68 -10.43 0.23 1.68
CA GLY A 68 -8.97 0.40 1.75
C GLY A 68 -8.39 1.38 0.72
N PHE A 69 -9.20 1.93 -0.19
CA PHE A 69 -8.74 2.83 -1.26
C PHE A 69 -9.51 4.15 -1.34
N ARG A 70 -10.33 4.45 -0.32
CA ARG A 70 -11.02 5.73 -0.23
C ARG A 70 -10.03 6.83 0.11
N LEU A 71 -9.99 7.85 -0.74
CA LEU A 71 -9.23 9.07 -0.55
C LEU A 71 -10.14 10.19 -0.05
N THR A 72 -9.60 10.96 0.89
CA THR A 72 -10.21 12.15 1.47
C THR A 72 -9.17 13.27 1.56
N LYS A 73 -9.61 14.47 1.97
CA LYS A 73 -8.72 15.63 2.14
C LYS A 73 -7.94 15.99 0.86
N CYS A 74 -8.55 15.84 -0.32
CA CYS A 74 -7.93 16.15 -1.62
C CYS A 74 -7.57 17.62 -1.84
N LYS A 75 -7.91 18.52 -0.91
CA LYS A 75 -7.48 19.93 -0.91
C LYS A 75 -6.11 20.12 -0.26
N ASP A 76 -5.67 19.16 0.54
CA ASP A 76 -4.34 19.12 1.13
C ASP A 76 -3.33 18.60 0.10
N GLN A 77 -2.04 18.89 0.30
CA GLN A 77 -0.96 18.36 -0.54
C GLN A 77 -0.90 16.82 -0.49
N GLN A 78 -0.84 16.24 0.71
CA GLN A 78 -0.93 14.79 0.90
C GLN A 78 -2.36 14.40 1.31
N PRO A 79 -3.13 13.73 0.42
CA PRO A 79 -4.47 13.29 0.76
C PRO A 79 -4.43 12.18 1.82
N VAL A 80 -5.58 11.94 2.45
CA VAL A 80 -5.74 10.88 3.46
C VAL A 80 -6.42 9.67 2.84
N ILE A 81 -5.80 8.50 2.97
CA ILE A 81 -6.34 7.20 2.60
C ILE A 81 -6.83 6.46 3.85
N ASN A 82 -8.01 5.86 3.79
CA ASN A 82 -8.52 5.00 4.87
C ASN A 82 -8.22 3.54 4.56
N VAL A 83 -7.50 2.87 5.47
CA VAL A 83 -7.13 1.46 5.36
C VAL A 83 -7.46 0.77 6.68
N SER A 84 -8.32 -0.25 6.63
CA SER A 84 -8.71 -1.05 7.80
C SER A 84 -9.28 -0.20 8.94
N GLY A 85 -10.01 0.87 8.62
CA GLY A 85 -10.58 1.82 9.58
C GLY A 85 -9.60 2.88 10.08
N ASN A 86 -8.31 2.82 9.70
CA ASN A 86 -7.28 3.76 10.12
C ASN A 86 -6.97 4.78 9.02
N GLU A 87 -6.63 6.00 9.42
CA GLU A 87 -6.27 7.08 8.50
C GLU A 87 -4.75 7.15 8.29
N PHE A 88 -4.35 7.20 7.02
CA PHE A 88 -2.96 7.39 6.63
C PHE A 88 -2.83 8.53 5.62
N ARG A 89 -1.72 9.25 5.64
CA ARG A 89 -1.34 10.18 4.56
C ARG A 89 -0.75 9.38 3.40
N LEU A 90 -1.28 9.58 2.20
CA LEU A 90 -0.72 9.00 0.98
C LEU A 90 0.42 9.90 0.48
N ILE A 91 1.65 9.43 0.65
CA ILE A 91 2.88 10.19 0.32
C ILE A 91 3.23 9.98 -1.15
N TYR A 92 3.17 8.73 -1.61
CA TYR A 92 3.60 8.34 -2.94
C TYR A 92 2.77 7.18 -3.47
N LEU A 93 2.61 7.12 -4.79
CA LEU A 93 1.90 6.05 -5.47
C LEU A 93 2.62 5.68 -6.78
N ASN A 94 2.91 4.39 -6.93
CA ASN A 94 3.34 3.80 -8.19
C ASN A 94 2.30 2.77 -8.64
N GLN A 95 1.43 3.18 -9.57
CA GLN A 95 0.38 2.31 -10.11
C GLN A 95 0.93 1.19 -11.01
N SER A 96 2.15 1.31 -11.53
CA SER A 96 2.78 0.26 -12.34
C SER A 96 3.31 -0.91 -11.50
N THR A 97 3.73 -0.65 -10.26
CA THR A 97 4.18 -1.68 -9.32
C THR A 97 3.15 -2.00 -8.25
N TYR A 98 1.97 -1.37 -8.33
CA TYR A 98 0.91 -1.45 -7.33
C TYR A 98 1.42 -1.19 -5.90
N THR A 99 2.33 -0.23 -5.77
CA THR A 99 2.95 0.15 -4.49
C THR A 99 2.52 1.55 -4.12
N MET A 100 2.10 1.74 -2.88
CA MET A 100 1.87 3.06 -2.30
C MET A 100 2.67 3.22 -1.01
N SER A 101 3.22 4.42 -0.80
CA SER A 101 3.87 4.78 0.46
C SER A 101 2.89 5.60 1.29
N ILE A 102 2.61 5.12 2.49
CA ILE A 102 1.64 5.72 3.40
C ILE A 102 2.30 6.02 4.75
N ALA A 103 1.88 7.09 5.42
CA ALA A 103 2.32 7.44 6.77
C ALA A 103 1.13 7.54 7.72
N ARG A 104 1.33 7.18 8.98
CA ARG A 104 0.31 7.32 10.03
C ARG A 104 -0.15 8.77 10.15
N ASN A 105 -1.45 9.03 9.95
CA ASN A 105 -1.98 10.39 9.99
C ASN A 105 -1.86 11.02 11.39
N ASP A 106 -2.01 10.21 12.43
CA ASP A 106 -1.94 10.64 13.83
C ASP A 106 -0.52 11.00 14.30
N LEU A 107 0.50 10.52 13.59
CA LEU A 107 1.92 10.82 13.86
C LEU A 107 2.51 11.85 12.88
N TRP A 108 1.71 12.38 11.95
CA TRP A 108 2.21 13.16 10.81
C TRP A 108 2.74 14.55 11.20
N GLU A 109 2.01 15.25 12.06
CA GLU A 109 2.40 16.59 12.53
C GLU A 109 3.23 16.53 13.82
N ASN A 110 3.00 15.51 14.64
CA ASN A 110 3.69 15.31 15.90
C ASN A 110 3.81 13.82 16.21
N ILE A 111 5.01 13.37 16.52
CA ILE A 111 5.29 11.98 16.91
C ILE A 111 4.76 11.63 18.31
N CYS A 112 4.22 12.62 19.02
CA CYS A 112 3.63 12.52 20.34
C CYS A 112 2.11 12.68 20.26
N PRO A 113 1.36 11.67 19.80
CA PRO A 113 -0.09 11.77 19.65
C PRO A 113 -0.76 11.75 21.02
N ALA A 114 -1.95 12.36 21.11
CA ALA A 114 -2.76 12.31 22.33
C ALA A 114 -3.20 10.88 22.69
N ASN A 115 -3.40 10.04 21.67
CA ASN A 115 -3.81 8.64 21.81
C ASN A 115 -2.72 7.72 21.29
N LEU A 116 -2.11 6.95 22.18
CA LEU A 116 -1.05 6.01 21.86
C LEU A 116 -1.67 4.65 21.51
N ILE A 117 -1.91 4.45 20.21
CA ILE A 117 -2.54 3.23 19.68
C ILE A 117 -1.63 2.49 18.70
N ASN A 118 -1.75 1.16 18.70
CA ASN A 118 -1.17 0.31 17.67
C ASN A 118 -2.10 0.27 16.46
N VAL A 119 -1.55 0.56 15.29
CA VAL A 119 -2.28 0.62 14.02
C VAL A 119 -1.64 -0.36 13.06
N ASN A 120 -2.46 -1.17 12.40
CA ASN A 120 -2.02 -2.13 11.40
C ASN A 120 -2.78 -1.98 10.09
N VAL A 121 -2.24 -2.60 9.04
CA VAL A 121 -2.86 -2.71 7.72
C VAL A 121 -3.40 -4.13 7.61
N GLU A 122 -4.56 -4.36 8.20
CA GLU A 122 -5.29 -5.63 8.11
C GLU A 122 -6.16 -5.65 6.85
N SER A 123 -5.65 -6.23 5.77
CA SER A 123 -6.37 -6.32 4.50
C SER A 123 -5.99 -7.59 3.76
N ARG A 124 -6.94 -8.14 2.99
CA ARG A 124 -6.67 -9.28 2.10
C ARG A 124 -5.86 -8.86 0.87
N VAL A 125 -6.12 -7.64 0.40
CA VAL A 125 -5.56 -7.10 -0.84
C VAL A 125 -4.34 -6.21 -0.65
N LEU A 126 -4.04 -5.79 0.58
CA LEU A 126 -2.85 -5.01 0.91
C LEU A 126 -1.86 -5.85 1.70
N ARG A 127 -0.57 -5.68 1.42
CA ARG A 127 0.52 -6.32 2.17
C ARG A 127 1.65 -5.32 2.41
N TYR A 128 2.33 -5.45 3.54
CA TYR A 128 3.54 -4.68 3.81
C TYR A 128 4.64 -5.04 2.81
N HIS A 129 5.35 -4.02 2.31
CA HIS A 129 6.51 -4.25 1.47
C HIS A 129 7.66 -4.85 2.31
N PRO A 130 8.44 -5.82 1.79
CA PRO A 130 9.58 -6.42 2.50
C PRO A 130 10.73 -5.46 2.88
N ARG A 131 10.66 -4.20 2.44
CA ARG A 131 11.66 -3.17 2.76
C ARG A 131 11.22 -2.32 3.95
N ASN A 132 10.06 -2.63 4.52
CA ASN A 132 9.63 -2.03 5.77
C ASN A 132 10.32 -2.74 6.93
N ARG A 133 10.46 -2.01 8.03
CA ARG A 133 10.94 -2.50 9.32
C ARG A 133 10.00 -1.99 10.41
N HIS A 134 9.91 -2.70 11.53
CA HIS A 134 9.19 -2.17 12.66
C HIS A 134 10.11 -1.31 13.51
N LEU A 135 9.52 -0.26 14.06
CA LEU A 135 10.09 0.52 15.14
C LEU A 135 9.10 0.49 16.29
N THR A 136 9.62 0.47 17.51
CA THR A 136 8.82 0.62 18.72
C THR A 136 9.14 1.98 19.33
N PHE A 137 8.14 2.84 19.42
CA PHE A 137 8.23 4.08 20.18
C PHE A 137 7.77 3.82 21.60
N PHE A 138 8.64 4.11 22.56
CA PHE A 138 8.37 4.07 23.99
C PHE A 138 8.15 5.49 24.49
N TYR A 139 7.14 5.66 25.34
CA TYR A 139 6.73 6.96 25.88
C TYR A 139 6.72 6.93 27.41
N ASN A 140 6.92 8.10 28.00
CA ASN A 140 6.94 8.31 29.45
C ASN A 140 7.95 7.42 30.18
N CYS A 141 9.16 7.40 29.65
CA CYS A 141 10.34 6.73 30.17
C CYS A 141 11.06 7.56 31.24
N THR A 142 11.82 6.87 32.09
CA THR A 142 12.71 7.50 33.07
C THR A 142 13.98 8.10 32.44
N PRO A 143 14.63 9.11 33.06
CA PRO A 143 15.66 9.95 32.44
C PRO A 143 17.00 9.27 32.10
N SER A 144 17.24 8.03 32.55
CA SER A 144 18.57 7.39 32.51
C SER A 144 18.89 6.67 31.19
N LEU A 145 18.13 6.93 30.12
CA LEU A 145 18.22 6.21 28.85
C LEU A 145 18.84 7.09 27.73
N PRO A 146 19.55 6.51 26.74
CA PRO A 146 20.11 7.27 25.62
C PRO A 146 19.05 7.61 24.54
N ASN A 147 19.32 8.62 23.70
CA ASN A 147 18.50 9.03 22.53
C ASN A 147 17.05 9.45 22.85
N LEU A 148 16.90 10.25 23.91
CA LEU A 148 15.61 10.71 24.40
C LEU A 148 15.04 11.90 23.63
N PHE A 149 13.73 11.94 23.50
CA PHE A 149 12.94 13.08 23.05
C PHE A 149 11.80 13.36 24.01
N GLN A 150 11.28 14.58 23.99
CA GLN A 150 10.21 15.01 24.90
C GLN A 150 8.91 15.24 24.13
N CYS A 151 7.83 14.64 24.64
CA CYS A 151 6.48 14.83 24.11
C CYS A 151 5.68 15.93 24.82
N THR A 152 6.10 16.32 26.02
CA THR A 152 5.46 17.32 26.87
C THR A 152 6.49 18.28 27.42
N GLY A 153 6.14 19.56 27.48
CA GLY A 153 6.98 20.62 28.05
C GLY A 153 6.94 20.71 29.58
N GLU A 154 6.15 19.87 30.26
CA GLU A 154 6.05 19.86 31.72
C GLU A 154 6.23 18.43 32.26
N GLY A 155 7.40 18.16 32.86
CA GLY A 155 7.78 16.89 33.49
C GLY A 155 9.14 16.33 33.02
N GLU A 156 9.79 15.49 33.84
CA GLU A 156 11.04 14.77 33.50
C GLU A 156 10.77 13.42 32.78
N PHE A 157 9.71 13.35 31.98
CA PHE A 157 9.38 12.14 31.24
C PHE A 157 9.88 12.25 29.80
N TYR A 158 10.54 11.19 29.35
CA TYR A 158 11.15 11.14 28.04
C TYR A 158 10.54 10.03 27.18
N SER A 159 10.77 10.09 25.89
CA SER A 159 10.35 9.09 24.93
C SER A 159 11.56 8.70 24.09
N LEU A 160 11.56 7.48 23.55
CA LEU A 160 12.62 7.00 22.68
C LEU A 160 12.06 6.01 21.68
N TYR A 161 12.84 5.69 20.65
CA TYR A 161 12.51 4.62 19.73
C TYR A 161 13.57 3.52 19.82
N ALA A 162 13.13 2.28 19.67
CA ALA A 162 13.99 1.13 19.42
C ALA A 162 13.61 0.50 18.09
N ASP A 163 14.59 -0.12 17.43
CA ASP A 163 14.31 -0.93 16.25
C ASP A 163 14.27 -2.42 16.58
N ASP A 164 13.77 -3.23 15.65
CA ASP A 164 13.69 -4.68 15.86
C ASP A 164 15.05 -5.39 15.95
N LEU A 165 16.16 -4.70 15.66
CA LEU A 165 17.52 -5.22 15.82
C LEU A 165 18.08 -4.94 17.22
N PHE A 166 17.29 -4.29 18.08
CA PHE A 166 17.64 -4.04 19.45
C PHE A 166 17.69 -5.36 20.24
N GLU A 167 18.72 -5.54 21.07
CA GLU A 167 18.87 -6.76 21.88
C GLU A 167 17.64 -6.96 22.78
N ARG A 168 17.15 -8.21 22.85
CA ARG A 168 15.93 -8.56 23.57
C ARG A 168 15.96 -8.11 25.04
N ASP A 169 17.09 -8.30 25.72
CA ASP A 169 17.24 -7.93 27.13
C ASP A 169 17.03 -6.42 27.33
N ARG A 170 17.58 -5.60 26.43
CA ARG A 170 17.40 -4.15 26.46
C ARG A 170 15.96 -3.74 26.12
N TYR A 171 15.25 -4.52 25.30
CA TYR A 171 13.85 -4.23 24.96
C TYR A 171 12.92 -4.42 26.18
N GLU A 172 13.13 -5.48 26.96
CA GLU A 172 12.36 -5.70 28.20
C GLU A 172 12.66 -4.62 29.24
N ASP A 173 13.93 -4.25 29.42
CA ASP A 173 14.31 -3.14 30.30
C ASP A 173 13.61 -1.82 29.94
N LEU A 174 13.51 -1.52 28.64
CA LEU A 174 12.80 -0.34 28.15
C LEU A 174 11.30 -0.42 28.41
N ARG A 175 10.71 -1.59 28.18
CA ARG A 175 9.29 -1.84 28.41
C ARG A 175 8.91 -1.68 29.88
N ASP A 176 9.80 -2.07 30.80
CA ASP A 176 9.62 -1.90 32.25
C ASP A 176 9.90 -0.45 32.71
N SER A 177 10.77 0.27 32.00
CA SER A 177 11.18 1.64 32.33
C SER A 177 10.29 2.73 31.73
N CYS A 178 9.33 2.37 30.88
CA CYS A 178 8.46 3.30 30.14
C CYS A 178 6.98 3.01 30.37
N GLY A 179 6.16 4.05 30.37
CA GLY A 179 4.72 3.91 30.66
C GLY A 179 3.93 3.20 29.56
N THR A 180 4.27 3.42 28.29
CA THR A 180 3.58 2.77 27.16
C THR A 180 4.46 2.70 25.92
N ALA A 181 4.08 1.85 24.97
CA ALA A 181 4.78 1.70 23.71
C ALA A 181 3.81 1.42 22.55
N ILE A 182 4.14 1.96 21.37
CA ILE A 182 3.45 1.66 20.11
C ILE A 182 4.45 1.16 19.08
N GLN A 183 4.02 0.21 18.25
CA GLN A 183 4.77 -0.24 17.11
C GLN A 183 4.32 0.51 15.85
N VAL A 184 5.29 0.87 15.01
CA VAL A 184 5.04 1.47 13.70
C VAL A 184 5.84 0.77 12.62
N GLN A 185 5.39 0.94 11.38
CA GLN A 185 6.14 0.55 10.20
C GLN A 185 6.87 1.77 9.64
N VAL A 186 8.11 1.58 9.20
CA VAL A 186 8.85 2.59 8.42
C VAL A 186 9.56 1.95 7.24
N ASN A 187 9.74 2.70 6.16
CA ASN A 187 10.62 2.29 5.07
C ASN A 187 12.08 2.31 5.55
N GLN A 188 12.79 1.18 5.38
CA GLN A 188 14.14 1.01 5.92
C GLN A 188 15.15 2.02 5.37
N SER A 189 15.12 2.31 4.07
CA SER A 189 16.06 3.23 3.44
C SER A 189 15.80 4.67 3.86
N ALA A 190 14.53 5.10 3.85
CA ALA A 190 14.14 6.43 4.30
C ALA A 190 14.51 6.67 5.77
N PHE A 191 14.30 5.65 6.62
CA PHE A 191 14.68 5.71 8.02
C PHE A 191 16.20 5.84 8.20
N ALA A 192 16.99 5.02 7.51
CA ALA A 192 18.45 5.07 7.59
C ALA A 192 19.02 6.41 7.10
N GLU A 193 18.47 6.97 6.03
CA GLU A 193 18.84 8.29 5.53
C GLU A 193 18.59 9.37 6.59
N LEU A 194 17.42 9.30 7.22
CA LEU A 194 17.02 10.26 8.24
C LEU A 194 17.92 10.17 9.50
N GLN A 195 18.34 8.97 9.91
CA GLN A 195 19.30 8.79 11.01
C GLN A 195 20.65 9.44 10.70
N ASN A 196 21.08 9.43 9.43
CA ASN A 196 22.34 10.03 9.01
C ASN A 196 22.26 11.56 8.91
N GLN A 197 21.13 12.12 8.46
CA GLN A 197 20.99 13.55 8.18
C GLN A 197 20.50 14.37 9.38
N THR A 198 19.57 13.83 10.17
CA THR A 198 18.86 14.56 11.21
C THR A 198 18.50 13.68 12.41
N PRO A 199 19.48 13.05 13.08
CA PRO A 199 19.23 12.08 14.17
C PRO A 199 18.45 12.69 15.36
N GLN A 200 18.46 14.01 15.51
CA GLN A 200 17.86 14.74 16.65
C GLN A 200 16.54 15.46 16.31
N ARG A 201 16.07 15.45 15.04
CA ARG A 201 14.85 16.18 14.62
C ARG A 201 13.70 15.21 14.37
N LEU A 202 13.15 14.66 15.45
CA LEU A 202 11.99 13.76 15.41
C LEU A 202 10.73 14.40 14.82
N GLU A 203 10.60 15.73 14.90
CA GLU A 203 9.52 16.49 14.24
C GLU A 203 9.57 16.40 12.69
N ALA A 204 10.71 16.03 12.11
CA ALA A 204 10.85 15.83 10.67
C ALA A 204 10.46 14.41 10.23
N TRP A 205 10.05 13.54 11.16
CA TRP A 205 9.85 12.11 10.92
C TRP A 205 8.45 11.83 10.35
N LYS A 206 8.18 12.44 9.21
CA LYS A 206 7.06 12.12 8.29
C LYS A 206 7.28 10.75 7.61
N LEU A 207 7.74 9.78 8.40
CA LEU A 207 8.21 8.48 7.95
C LEU A 207 7.01 7.66 7.50
N GLY A 208 6.98 7.43 6.19
CA GLY A 208 6.07 6.46 5.59
C GLY A 208 6.64 5.06 5.57
N PHE A 209 5.78 4.13 5.20
CA PHE A 209 6.11 2.75 4.87
C PHE A 209 5.39 2.35 3.60
N ASP A 210 5.95 1.37 2.89
CA ASP A 210 5.43 0.94 1.60
C ASP A 210 4.41 -0.19 1.80
N VAL A 211 3.27 -0.11 1.13
CA VAL A 211 2.31 -1.21 1.02
C VAL A 211 2.08 -1.54 -0.44
N VAL A 212 1.95 -2.82 -0.73
CA VAL A 212 1.67 -3.35 -2.06
C VAL A 212 0.23 -3.81 -2.11
N TYR A 213 -0.50 -3.41 -3.15
CA TYR A 213 -1.88 -3.83 -3.37
C TYR A 213 -1.99 -4.85 -4.50
N ASN A 214 -2.88 -5.84 -4.33
CA ASN A 214 -3.15 -6.87 -5.31
C ASN A 214 -4.32 -6.47 -6.22
N LEU A 215 -4.03 -5.81 -7.34
CA LEU A 215 -5.07 -5.35 -8.26
C LEU A 215 -5.93 -6.51 -8.80
N ALA A 216 -5.35 -7.68 -9.04
CA ALA A 216 -6.13 -8.83 -9.53
C ALA A 216 -7.17 -9.30 -8.52
N GLU A 217 -6.81 -9.36 -7.24
CA GLU A 217 -7.74 -9.75 -6.17
C GLU A 217 -8.84 -8.71 -5.95
N ILE A 218 -8.49 -7.43 -6.08
CA ILE A 218 -9.45 -6.31 -6.04
C ILE A 218 -10.47 -6.40 -7.18
N LEU A 219 -10.00 -6.67 -8.40
CA LEU A 219 -10.88 -6.86 -9.56
C LEU A 219 -11.76 -8.12 -9.40
N CYS A 220 -11.22 -9.21 -8.86
CA CYS A 220 -12.00 -10.39 -8.54
C CYS A 220 -13.07 -10.14 -7.48
N SER A 221 -12.75 -9.37 -6.44
CA SER A 221 -13.70 -8.97 -5.41
C SER A 221 -14.88 -8.21 -6.02
N ALA A 222 -14.59 -7.24 -6.91
CA ALA A 222 -15.62 -6.50 -7.64
C ALA A 222 -16.48 -7.41 -8.53
N CYS A 223 -15.86 -8.37 -9.23
CA CYS A 223 -16.56 -9.37 -10.06
C CYS A 223 -17.54 -10.21 -9.24
N ASN A 224 -17.07 -10.78 -8.12
CA ASN A 224 -17.88 -11.65 -7.27
C ASN A 224 -19.06 -10.90 -6.65
N ASN A 225 -18.84 -9.67 -6.18
CA ASN A 225 -19.85 -8.88 -5.47
C ASN A 225 -20.91 -8.28 -6.41
N SER A 226 -20.52 -7.87 -7.62
CA SER A 226 -21.40 -7.10 -8.51
C SER A 226 -22.08 -7.93 -9.59
N ARG A 227 -21.54 -9.11 -9.94
CA ARG A 227 -21.90 -9.77 -11.22
C ARG A 227 -22.41 -11.20 -11.12
N ARG A 228 -22.53 -11.80 -9.92
CA ARG A 228 -22.67 -13.27 -9.75
C ARG A 228 -21.65 -14.04 -10.60
N GLY A 229 -20.56 -13.38 -10.95
CA GLY A 229 -19.53 -13.90 -11.82
C GLY A 229 -18.59 -14.78 -11.03
N LYS A 230 -17.99 -15.75 -11.71
CA LYS A 230 -16.91 -16.55 -11.16
C LYS A 230 -15.60 -15.95 -11.59
N CYS A 231 -14.82 -15.44 -10.64
CA CYS A 231 -13.48 -14.97 -10.94
C CYS A 231 -12.51 -16.15 -11.11
N GLU A 232 -11.73 -16.12 -12.18
CA GLU A 232 -10.63 -17.04 -12.43
C GLU A 232 -9.32 -16.26 -12.59
N ILE A 233 -8.40 -16.46 -11.66
CA ILE A 233 -7.08 -15.82 -11.67
C ILE A 233 -6.13 -16.74 -12.46
N LEU A 234 -6.01 -16.53 -13.77
CA LEU A 234 -5.03 -17.25 -14.60
C LEU A 234 -3.60 -16.70 -14.45
N SER A 235 -3.46 -15.41 -14.09
CA SER A 235 -2.19 -14.74 -13.82
C SER A 235 -2.43 -13.53 -12.90
N SER A 236 -1.40 -13.11 -12.16
CA SER A 236 -1.47 -11.97 -11.22
C SER A 236 -1.76 -10.62 -11.88
N GLN A 237 -1.73 -10.54 -13.22
CA GLN A 237 -1.95 -9.29 -13.96
C GLN A 237 -3.36 -9.15 -14.52
N TYR A 238 -4.09 -10.24 -14.77
CA TYR A 238 -5.37 -10.18 -15.50
C TYR A 238 -6.35 -11.26 -15.01
N PRO A 239 -7.17 -10.98 -13.98
CA PRO A 239 -8.25 -11.88 -13.60
C PRO A 239 -9.36 -11.89 -14.66
N ILE A 240 -9.96 -13.06 -14.90
CA ILE A 240 -11.13 -13.21 -15.78
C ILE A 240 -12.38 -13.26 -14.92
N CYS A 241 -13.40 -12.46 -15.27
CA CYS A 241 -14.70 -12.49 -14.63
C CYS A 241 -15.73 -13.17 -15.55
N ASN A 242 -16.04 -14.44 -15.28
CA ASN A 242 -17.03 -15.18 -16.07
C ASN A 242 -18.44 -14.95 -15.53
N ASN A 243 -19.37 -14.45 -16.34
CA ASN A 243 -20.78 -14.32 -15.92
C ASN A 243 -21.59 -15.56 -16.36
N PRO A 244 -22.17 -16.35 -15.43
CA PRO A 244 -22.97 -17.52 -15.79
C PRO A 244 -24.29 -17.19 -16.49
N ALA A 245 -24.69 -15.91 -16.58
CA ALA A 245 -25.95 -15.51 -17.22
C ALA A 245 -25.91 -15.45 -18.77
N PHE A 246 -24.79 -15.78 -19.41
CA PHE A 246 -24.62 -15.75 -20.87
C PHE A 246 -24.35 -17.12 -21.52
N TYR A 247 -24.74 -18.22 -20.85
CA TYR A 247 -24.82 -19.55 -21.43
C TYR A 247 -26.27 -20.02 -21.56
#